data_AF-A0A164RZ67-F1
#
_entry.id   AF-A0A164RZ67-F1
#
_cell.length_a   1.000
_cell.length_b   1.000
_cell.length_c   1.000
_cell.angle_alpha   90.00
_cell.angle_beta   90.00
_cell.angle_gamma   90.00
#
_symmetry.space_group_name_H-M   'P 1'
#
loop_
_entity.id
_entity.type
_entity.pdbx_description
1 polymer ?
#
loop_
_entity_poly.entity_id
_entity_poly.type
_entity_poly.pdbx_seq_one_letter_code
_entity_poly.pdbx_strand_id
1 'polypeptide(L)'
;MRPNTKRKPIPQTNQRNQESILCKKQCQLRDTRCLSNTTQTITYQHIAVPTIKRLEKPMVLSRMQAVAVGSWSYHTSFEILEGNDAGLFGIAQNQNTGALQLVRPIRGPNRYTLYMEMSVLTQYSNRRQITRHLALVVISVSAYEF
;
A
#
# COMPACT_ATOMS: atom_id res chain seq x y z
N MET A 1 -31.63 8.18 -37.50
CA MET A 1 -31.05 7.01 -36.80
C MET A 1 -29.70 7.42 -36.22
N ARG A 2 -29.53 7.40 -34.89
CA ARG A 2 -28.26 7.77 -34.22
C ARG A 2 -27.48 6.48 -33.88
N PRO A 3 -26.18 6.36 -34.20
CA PRO A 3 -25.44 5.15 -33.91
C PRO A 3 -25.09 5.07 -32.41
N ASN A 4 -25.35 3.89 -31.86
CA ASN A 4 -25.22 3.54 -30.45
C ASN A 4 -23.77 3.10 -30.17
N THR A 5 -22.94 3.96 -29.59
CA THR A 5 -21.56 3.63 -29.22
C THR A 5 -21.53 2.81 -27.93
N LYS A 6 -21.51 1.47 -28.08
CA LYS A 6 -21.18 0.56 -26.98
C LYS A 6 -19.78 0.89 -26.46
N ARG A 7 -19.68 1.44 -25.24
CA ARG A 7 -18.42 1.59 -24.51
C ARG A 7 -17.82 0.20 -24.30
N LYS A 8 -16.69 -0.08 -24.96
CA LYS A 8 -15.88 -1.27 -24.68
C LYS A 8 -15.42 -1.22 -23.21
N PRO A 9 -15.43 -2.35 -22.47
CA PRO A 9 -14.80 -2.41 -21.16
C PRO A 9 -13.31 -2.12 -21.32
N ILE A 10 -12.79 -1.20 -20.51
CA ILE A 10 -11.35 -0.92 -20.44
C ILE A 10 -10.70 -2.19 -19.87
N PRO A 11 -9.74 -2.82 -20.57
CA PRO A 11 -9.03 -3.97 -20.04
C PRO A 11 -8.29 -3.54 -18.77
N GLN A 12 -8.51 -4.27 -17.67
CA GLN A 12 -7.78 -4.05 -16.43
C GLN A 12 -6.35 -4.53 -16.63
N THR A 13 -5.47 -3.62 -17.06
CA THR A 13 -4.05 -3.90 -17.24
C THR A 13 -3.43 -4.25 -15.89
N ASN A 14 -2.97 -5.49 -15.72
CA ASN A 14 -1.98 -5.83 -14.71
C ASN A 14 -0.73 -4.99 -15.01
N GLN A 15 -0.54 -3.89 -14.29
CA GLN A 15 0.71 -3.12 -14.36
C GLN A 15 1.78 -3.93 -13.64
N ARG A 16 2.47 -4.78 -14.40
CA ARG A 16 3.63 -5.53 -13.94
C ARG A 16 4.87 -4.62 -14.02
N ASN A 17 5.00 -3.69 -13.07
CA ASN A 17 6.34 -3.20 -12.73
C ASN A 17 7.04 -4.35 -12.02
N GLN A 18 8.22 -4.79 -12.48
CA GLN A 18 8.89 -6.01 -12.01
C GLN A 18 9.12 -6.05 -10.48
N GLU A 19 8.99 -4.91 -9.80
CA GLU A 19 9.21 -4.72 -8.36
C GLU A 19 7.92 -4.77 -7.51
N SER A 20 6.73 -4.79 -8.11
CA SER A 20 5.47 -4.86 -7.34
C SER A 20 4.34 -5.62 -8.04
N ILE A 21 3.54 -6.32 -7.24
CA ILE A 21 2.36 -7.09 -7.69
C ILE A 21 1.15 -6.61 -6.89
N LEU A 22 0.10 -6.16 -7.59
CA LEU A 22 -1.17 -5.76 -6.99
C LEU A 22 -2.25 -6.81 -7.27
N CYS A 23 -2.79 -7.40 -6.21
CA CYS A 23 -3.96 -8.27 -6.24
C CYS A 23 -5.21 -7.45 -5.92
N LYS A 24 -6.27 -7.63 -6.70
CA LYS A 24 -7.60 -7.05 -6.46
C LYS A 24 -8.58 -8.15 -6.13
N LYS A 25 -9.39 -7.94 -5.09
CA LYS A 25 -10.41 -8.90 -4.70
C LYS A 25 -11.52 -8.93 -5.74
N GLN A 26 -11.96 -10.13 -6.09
CA GLN A 26 -13.14 -10.37 -6.90
C GLN A 26 -14.03 -11.40 -6.21
N CYS A 27 -15.28 -11.04 -5.98
CA CYS A 27 -16.25 -11.88 -5.29
C CYS A 27 -17.34 -12.36 -6.24
N GLN A 28 -17.82 -13.58 -6.03
CA GLN A 28 -19.07 -14.05 -6.63
C GLN A 28 -20.26 -13.34 -5.95
N LEU A 29 -21.33 -13.05 -6.69
CA LEU A 29 -22.47 -12.28 -6.19
C LEU A 29 -23.15 -12.88 -4.96
N ARG A 30 -23.06 -14.19 -4.76
CA ARG A 30 -23.69 -14.91 -3.63
C ARG A 30 -22.71 -15.28 -2.51
N ASP A 31 -21.42 -14.93 -2.64
CA ASP A 31 -20.43 -15.18 -1.60
C ASP A 31 -20.44 -14.04 -0.58
N THR A 32 -21.32 -14.17 0.42
CA THR A 32 -21.49 -13.17 1.48
C THR A 32 -20.23 -12.97 2.32
N ARG A 33 -19.43 -14.02 2.51
CA ARG A 33 -18.16 -13.93 3.25
C ARG A 33 -17.17 -13.04 2.49
N CYS A 34 -16.99 -13.28 1.19
CA CYS A 34 -16.12 -12.45 0.35
C CYS A 34 -16.60 -10.99 0.29
N LEU A 35 -17.91 -10.78 0.14
CA LEU A 35 -18.51 -9.43 0.07
C LEU A 35 -18.35 -8.65 1.38
N SER A 36 -18.48 -9.33 2.53
CA SER A 36 -18.35 -8.70 3.86
C SER A 36 -16.90 -8.35 4.25
N ASN A 37 -15.91 -9.03 3.68
CA ASN A 37 -14.50 -8.74 3.94
C ASN A 37 -14.11 -7.37 3.36
N THR A 38 -13.60 -6.44 4.17
CA THR A 38 -13.26 -5.09 3.69
C THR A 38 -11.93 -5.01 2.93
N THR A 39 -11.11 -6.07 2.91
CA THR A 39 -9.88 -6.11 2.09
C THR A 39 -10.23 -6.10 0.62
N GLN A 40 -9.91 -5.02 -0.07
CA GLN A 40 -10.17 -4.92 -1.52
C GLN A 40 -8.92 -5.18 -2.35
N THR A 41 -7.75 -4.89 -1.80
CA THR A 41 -6.48 -5.01 -2.51
C THR A 41 -5.36 -5.46 -1.60
N ILE A 42 -4.42 -6.23 -2.16
CA ILE A 42 -3.18 -6.64 -1.49
C ILE A 42 -2.03 -6.34 -2.45
N THR A 43 -0.97 -5.67 -2.00
CA THR A 43 0.24 -5.44 -2.80
C THR A 43 1.41 -6.21 -2.20
N TYR A 44 2.19 -6.89 -3.05
CA TYR A 44 3.55 -7.31 -2.74
C TYR A 44 4.53 -6.33 -3.37
N GLN A 45 5.50 -5.83 -2.62
CA GLN A 45 6.55 -4.93 -3.11
C GLN A 45 7.92 -5.44 -2.70
N HIS A 46 8.89 -5.38 -3.60
CA HIS A 46 10.29 -5.62 -3.29
C HIS A 46 11.08 -4.33 -3.50
N ILE A 47 11.89 -3.96 -2.50
CA ILE A 47 12.70 -2.75 -2.49
C ILE A 47 14.13 -3.14 -2.15
N ALA A 48 15.09 -2.74 -2.97
CA ALA A 48 16.51 -2.89 -2.68
C ALA A 48 17.10 -1.55 -2.23
N VAL A 49 17.85 -1.56 -1.12
CA VAL A 49 18.56 -0.38 -0.60
C VAL A 49 20.00 -0.74 -0.22
N PRO A 50 20.95 0.22 -0.27
CA PRO A 50 22.29 0.01 0.28
C PRO A 50 22.28 -0.03 1.81
N THR A 51 23.43 -0.38 2.38
CA THR A 51 23.77 0.04 3.74
C THR A 51 23.79 1.56 3.82
N ILE A 52 23.02 2.12 4.76
CA ILE A 52 22.96 3.56 5.05
C ILE A 52 23.46 3.76 6.47
N LYS A 53 24.73 4.15 6.62
CA LYS A 53 25.35 4.36 7.95
C LYS A 53 24.87 5.63 8.64
N ARG A 54 24.57 6.68 7.88
CA ARG A 54 24.07 7.96 8.39
C ARG A 54 22.82 8.35 7.59
N LEU A 55 21.75 8.65 8.30
CA LEU A 55 20.49 9.07 7.74
C LEU A 55 20.19 10.49 8.24
N GLU A 56 20.36 11.49 7.38
CA GLU A 56 20.17 12.91 7.75
C GLU A 56 18.70 13.28 7.90
N LYS A 57 17.85 12.66 7.10
CA LYS A 57 16.40 12.81 7.11
C LYS A 57 15.73 11.50 6.73
N PRO A 58 14.47 11.26 7.14
CA PRO A 58 13.74 10.07 6.74
C PRO A 58 13.77 9.87 5.22
N MET A 59 14.06 8.65 4.78
CA MET A 59 14.14 8.29 3.36
C MET A 59 12.88 7.53 2.97
N VAL A 60 12.10 8.09 2.04
CA VAL A 60 10.89 7.43 1.55
C VAL A 60 11.25 6.21 0.71
N LEU A 61 10.72 5.06 1.11
CA LEU A 61 10.91 3.77 0.44
C LEU A 61 9.75 3.44 -0.50
N SER A 62 8.52 3.67 -0.06
CA SER A 62 7.32 3.38 -0.83
C SER A 62 6.20 4.37 -0.50
N ARG A 63 5.26 4.54 -1.42
CA ARG A 63 4.05 5.34 -1.22
C ARG A 63 2.81 4.53 -1.55
N MET A 64 1.79 4.68 -0.73
CA MET A 64 0.46 4.15 -0.92
C MET A 64 -0.50 5.32 -0.97
N GLN A 65 -1.39 5.32 -1.96
CA GLN A 65 -2.39 6.35 -2.12
C GLN A 65 -3.76 5.70 -2.23
N ALA A 66 -4.72 6.21 -1.45
CA ALA A 66 -6.10 5.82 -1.62
C ALA A 66 -6.64 6.49 -2.89
N VAL A 67 -7.18 5.66 -3.79
CA VAL A 67 -7.91 6.12 -4.98
C VAL A 67 -9.37 5.77 -4.75
N ALA A 68 -10.16 6.75 -4.33
CA ALA A 68 -11.60 6.56 -4.20
C ALA A 68 -12.27 6.58 -5.57
N VAL A 69 -13.24 5.68 -5.76
CA VAL A 69 -14.13 5.68 -6.92
C VAL A 69 -15.41 6.42 -6.51
N GLY A 70 -15.51 7.71 -6.84
CA GLY A 70 -16.68 8.55 -6.57
C GLY A 70 -16.37 9.87 -5.88
N SER A 71 -17.39 10.70 -5.70
CA SER A 71 -17.33 12.05 -5.12
C SER A 71 -17.47 12.09 -3.59
N TRP A 72 -17.32 10.95 -2.91
CA TRP A 72 -17.45 10.89 -1.46
C TRP A 72 -16.16 11.30 -0.78
N SER A 73 -16.29 12.11 0.26
CA SER A 73 -15.23 12.44 1.20
C SER A 73 -14.91 11.25 2.09
N TYR A 74 -13.63 10.99 2.30
CA TYR A 74 -13.13 9.88 3.11
C TYR A 74 -11.90 10.31 3.91
N HIS A 75 -11.62 9.57 4.97
CA HIS A 75 -10.34 9.63 5.67
C HIS A 75 -9.52 8.39 5.37
N THR A 76 -8.21 8.50 5.50
CA THR A 76 -7.30 7.37 5.41
C THR A 76 -6.48 7.26 6.68
N SER A 77 -6.19 6.03 7.08
CA SER A 77 -5.18 5.71 8.08
C SER A 77 -4.17 4.74 7.49
N PHE A 78 -2.93 4.82 7.97
CA PHE A 78 -1.83 3.98 7.52
C PHE A 78 -1.09 3.44 8.74
N GLU A 79 -0.81 2.14 8.75
CA GLU A 79 -0.19 1.47 9.88
C GLU A 79 0.82 0.41 9.42
N ILE A 80 1.89 0.22 10.20
CA ILE A 80 2.77 -0.94 10.10
C ILE A 80 2.28 -1.96 11.13
N LEU A 81 1.69 -3.05 10.67
CA LEU A 81 1.14 -4.09 11.52
C LEU A 81 2.25 -4.97 12.11
N GLU A 82 3.24 -5.36 11.29
CA GLU A 82 4.28 -6.31 11.68
C GLU A 82 5.63 -6.02 10.98
N GLY A 83 6.72 -6.51 11.57
CA GLY A 83 8.06 -6.52 10.95
C GLY A 83 8.95 -5.31 11.25
N ASN A 84 8.51 -4.42 12.14
CA ASN A 84 9.24 -3.20 12.51
C ASN A 84 9.64 -3.16 14.00
N ASP A 85 9.98 -4.32 14.57
CA ASP A 85 10.32 -4.42 16.00
C ASP A 85 11.51 -3.54 16.41
N ALA A 86 12.46 -3.35 15.49
CA ALA A 86 13.63 -2.48 15.70
C ALA A 86 13.32 -0.97 15.53
N GLY A 87 12.10 -0.60 15.12
CA GLY A 87 11.70 0.79 14.89
C GLY A 87 12.54 1.49 13.82
N LEU A 88 12.97 0.76 12.79
CA LEU A 88 13.78 1.29 11.69
C LEU A 88 12.93 2.03 10.66
N PHE A 89 11.65 1.68 10.58
CA PHE A 89 10.71 2.20 9.62
C PHE A 89 9.62 3.03 10.31
N GLY A 90 9.06 3.97 9.56
CA GLY A 90 7.95 4.81 10.00
C GLY A 90 7.01 5.14 8.85
N ILE A 91 5.91 5.80 9.18
CA ILE A 91 4.91 6.25 8.22
C ILE A 91 4.84 7.77 8.24
N ALA A 92 4.95 8.42 7.08
CA ALA A 92 4.57 9.81 6.88
C ALA A 92 3.25 9.85 6.15
N GLN A 93 2.26 10.53 6.71
CA GLN A 93 0.98 10.72 6.05
C GLN A 93 0.82 12.16 5.58
N ASN A 94 0.39 12.32 4.34
CA ASN A 94 -0.10 13.59 3.81
C ASN A 94 -1.44 13.35 3.12
N GLN A 95 -2.53 13.82 3.76
CA GLN A 95 -3.90 13.61 3.31
C GLN A 95 -4.20 12.11 3.04
N ASN A 96 -4.35 11.74 1.77
CA ASN A 96 -4.72 10.40 1.30
C ASN A 96 -3.53 9.57 0.83
N THR A 97 -2.30 10.05 1.09
CA THR A 97 -1.06 9.39 0.73
C THR A 97 -0.27 9.07 1.99
N GLY A 98 0.03 7.80 2.19
CA GLY A 98 0.95 7.30 3.21
C GLY A 98 2.27 6.90 2.57
N ALA A 99 3.38 7.30 3.19
CA ALA A 99 4.72 6.96 2.75
C ALA A 99 5.39 6.08 3.80
N LEU A 100 5.80 4.87 3.40
CA LEU A 100 6.76 4.08 4.16
C LEU A 100 8.12 4.75 4.04
N GLN A 101 8.77 4.99 5.16
CA GLN A 101 10.05 5.66 5.21
C GLN A 101 11.00 4.96 6.18
N LEU A 102 12.27 4.91 5.82
CA LEU A 102 13.35 4.58 6.72
C LEU A 102 13.58 5.79 7.64
N VAL A 103 13.52 5.59 8.96
CA VAL A 103 13.69 6.65 9.97
C VAL A 103 14.96 6.50 10.79
N ARG A 104 15.65 5.36 10.67
CA ARG A 104 16.96 5.11 11.30
C ARG A 104 17.94 4.51 10.28
N PRO A 105 19.26 4.71 10.47
CA PRO A 105 20.28 4.02 9.68
C PRO A 105 20.05 2.50 9.62
N ILE A 106 20.41 1.88 8.50
CA ILE A 106 20.21 0.46 8.24
C ILE A 106 21.50 -0.13 7.67
N ARG A 107 21.90 -1.30 8.15
CA ARG A 107 23.11 -2.00 7.69
C ARG A 107 22.72 -3.35 7.11
N GLY A 108 23.34 -3.72 6.01
CA GLY A 108 23.23 -5.03 5.41
C GLY A 108 24.46 -5.90 5.68
N PRO A 109 24.49 -7.13 5.13
CA PRO A 109 23.40 -7.76 4.37
C PRO A 109 22.24 -8.12 5.31
N ASN A 110 21.03 -7.65 5.02
CA ASN A 110 19.84 -7.91 5.84
C ASN A 110 18.57 -7.91 4.98
N ARG A 111 17.51 -8.52 5.50
CA ARG A 111 16.20 -8.54 4.85
C ARG A 111 15.10 -8.27 5.87
N TYR A 112 14.23 -7.32 5.56
CA TYR A 112 13.07 -6.95 6.37
C TYR A 112 11.80 -7.25 5.59
N THR A 113 10.76 -7.70 6.30
CA THR A 113 9.45 -7.99 5.71
C THR A 113 8.41 -7.27 6.55
N LEU A 114 7.80 -6.24 5.97
CA LEU A 114 6.83 -5.39 6.65
C LEU A 114 5.42 -5.71 6.16
N TYR A 115 4.50 -5.85 7.11
CA TYR A 115 3.07 -5.91 6.83
C TYR A 115 2.47 -4.57 7.16
N MET A 116 1.85 -3.93 6.17
CA MET A 116 1.26 -2.62 6.31
C MET A 116 -0.23 -2.65 5.95
N GLU A 117 -0.99 -1.77 6.56
CA GLU A 117 -2.40 -1.56 6.26
C GLU A 117 -2.66 -0.09 5.91
N MET A 118 -3.41 0.13 4.83
CA MET A 118 -4.09 1.39 4.56
C MET A 118 -5.59 1.16 4.66
N SER A 119 -6.25 1.92 5.53
CA SER A 119 -7.69 1.80 5.75
C SER A 119 -8.41 3.08 5.31
N VAL A 120 -9.47 2.91 4.53
CA VAL A 120 -10.34 3.99 4.06
C VAL A 120 -11.56 4.03 4.97
N LEU A 121 -11.77 5.16 5.62
CA LEU A 121 -12.78 5.37 6.65
C LEU A 121 -13.84 6.36 6.17
N THR A 122 -15.07 6.19 6.67
CA THR A 122 -16.14 7.17 6.47
C THR A 122 -15.78 8.51 7.12
N GLN A 123 -16.24 9.62 6.55
CA GLN A 123 -16.08 10.95 7.18
C GLN A 123 -16.94 11.15 8.44
N TYR A 124 -17.99 10.34 8.62
CA TYR A 124 -18.91 10.45 9.77
C TYR A 124 -18.21 10.17 11.11
N SER A 125 -18.82 10.62 12.21
CA SER A 125 -18.28 10.58 13.58
C SER A 125 -17.72 9.21 14.00
N ASN A 126 -18.33 8.12 13.54
CA ASN A 126 -17.96 6.77 13.94
C ASN A 126 -16.79 6.18 13.12
N ARG A 127 -16.25 6.93 12.13
CA ARG A 127 -15.09 6.56 11.29
C ARG A 127 -15.04 5.08 10.89
N ARG A 128 -16.16 4.55 10.39
CA ARG A 128 -16.26 3.13 10.04
C ARG A 128 -15.34 2.82 8.86
N GLN A 129 -14.61 1.72 8.94
CA GLN A 129 -13.80 1.21 7.83
C GLN A 129 -14.70 0.75 6.68
N ILE A 130 -14.49 1.35 5.51
CA ILE A 130 -15.19 1.04 4.26
C ILE A 130 -14.40 -0.02 3.50
N THR A 131 -13.12 0.23 3.31
CA THR A 131 -12.20 -0.68 2.62
C THR A 131 -10.84 -0.65 3.31
N ARG A 132 -10.07 -1.71 3.10
CA ARG A 132 -8.65 -1.73 3.45
C ARG A 132 -7.81 -2.30 2.32
N HIS A 133 -6.57 -1.84 2.30
CA HIS A 133 -5.49 -2.29 1.45
C HIS A 133 -4.37 -2.85 2.33
N LEU A 134 -3.92 -4.07 2.04
CA LEU A 134 -2.76 -4.65 2.72
C LEU A 134 -1.54 -4.57 1.81
N ALA A 135 -0.38 -4.29 2.38
CA ALA A 135 0.88 -4.31 1.64
C ALA A 135 1.92 -5.14 2.38
N LEU A 136 2.51 -6.07 1.65
CA LEU A 136 3.68 -6.85 2.05
C LEU A 136 4.91 -6.24 1.37
N VAL A 137 5.73 -5.53 2.14
CA VAL A 137 6.91 -4.85 1.63
C VAL A 137 8.16 -5.59 2.09
N VAL A 138 8.89 -6.16 1.14
CA VAL A 138 10.16 -6.83 1.38
C VAL A 138 11.29 -5.87 1.04
N ILE A 139 12.14 -5.57 2.02
CA ILE A 139 13.28 -4.68 1.87
C ILE A 139 14.56 -5.50 1.98
N SER A 140 15.34 -5.53 0.91
CA SER A 140 16.67 -6.15 0.87
C SER A 140 17.74 -5.07 1.03
N VAL A 141 18.59 -5.21 2.03
CA VAL A 141 19.68 -4.27 2.33
C VAL A 141 21.00 -4.89 1.89
N SER A 142 21.73 -4.24 0.99
CA SER A 142 23.03 -4.71 0.51
C SER A 142 24.12 -4.57 1.59
N ALA A 143 25.17 -5.38 1.49
CA ALA A 143 26.35 -5.27 2.36
C ALA A 143 27.20 -4.00 2.09
N TYR A 144 26.90 -3.25 1.03
CA TYR A 144 27.73 -2.15 0.54
C TYR A 144 27.02 -0.81 0.70
N GLU A 145 27.81 0.25 0.88
CA GLU A 145 27.38 1.63 0.70
C GLU A 145 27.50 1.99 -0.79
N PHE A 146 26.63 2.88 -1.29
CA PHE A 146 26.75 3.47 -2.63
C PHE A 146 26.83 4.99 -2.51
#